data_AF-A0A3C0ALX0-F1
#
_entry.id   AF-A0A3C0ALX0-F1
#
_cell.length_a   1.000
_cell.length_b   1.000
_cell.length_c   1.000
_cell.angle_alpha   90.00
_cell.angle_beta   90.00
_cell.angle_gamma   90.00
#
_symmetry.space_group_name_H-M   'P 1'
#
loop_
_entity.id
_entity.type
_entity.pdbx_description
1 polymer ?
#
loop_
_entity_poly.entity_id
_entity_poly.type
_entity_poly.pdbx_seq_one_letter_code
_entity_poly.pdbx_strand_id
1 'polypeptide(L)'
;SMRQAIEEGFILDVLKNYTSYKLAYKLANGGEEFDDKEVERGAAMKGLMNWVRLHPYNISQKVQIVVEHYRETVAMLLGGKAKAMVVVSSRLEAVRWQLAIEKYIKEKGYPLKTLVAFSGEVNDKESGPEPFKESSQALNPGLKGRDIREAFKGDEYQILLVANKFQTGFDQPLLCGMYVDKRLDGIQAVQTLSRLNRCYPGKEDTYVLDFVNDPEEILASFKVYYTTASLSDVTDPNLILDLRSKLDATGYYDDFEVERVVNVELNPKSKQSQLEAAIKPVAERLLKQYENAKADFNLARQNNDDETAKAAKERMEALQLFKTDMQTYLRAYTFLSQIFDYGNTDFEKRSIFYRHLRRLLKFGREREGVDLSQVKLTHHNLKNRGKQQMQLHDKDGLQLDPISEAGSGAVQEKLKARLSEIIEKVNDLFTGELSENDKLVYVNNVILGKLLESETLVKQAGSNSKEQFANSPDLGSELTEAIMNALDAHNEMSTQALNSEKIKQGLKDILLNHTNLYEALRERSTSA
;
A
#
# COMPACT_ATOMS: atom_id res chain seq x y z
N SER A 1 17.25 1.57 17.77
CA SER A 1 15.89 0.99 17.71
C SER A 1 15.58 0.57 16.28
N MET A 2 14.51 -0.21 16.01
CA MET A 2 14.14 -0.59 14.63
C MET A 2 13.92 0.65 13.74
N ARG A 3 13.27 1.68 14.30
CA ARG A 3 13.12 3.01 13.68
C ARG A 3 14.44 3.57 13.16
N GLN A 4 15.41 3.70 14.06
CA GLN A 4 16.71 4.29 13.75
C GLN A 4 17.42 3.51 12.64
N ALA A 5 17.34 2.18 12.67
CA ALA A 5 17.96 1.35 11.65
C ALA A 5 17.28 1.48 10.27
N ILE A 6 15.97 1.78 10.21
CA ILE A 6 15.27 2.11 8.95
C ILE A 6 15.68 3.49 8.45
N GLU A 7 15.68 4.50 9.33
CA GLU A 7 16.02 5.89 8.98
C GLU A 7 17.47 6.04 8.51
N GLU A 8 18.39 5.29 9.13
CA GLU A 8 19.80 5.21 8.76
C GLU A 8 20.04 4.28 7.55
N GLY A 9 19.01 3.58 7.07
CA GLY A 9 19.09 2.70 5.90
C GLY A 9 19.85 1.38 6.16
N PHE A 10 20.07 1.01 7.42
CA PHE A 10 20.62 -0.30 7.81
C PHE A 10 19.63 -1.44 7.56
N ILE A 11 18.34 -1.14 7.60
CA ILE A 11 17.27 -2.06 7.28
C ILE A 11 16.18 -1.38 6.43
N LEU A 12 15.45 -2.16 5.64
CA LEU A 12 14.30 -1.70 4.87
C LEU A 12 13.02 -1.74 5.71
N ASP A 13 12.09 -0.84 5.40
CA ASP A 13 10.73 -0.87 5.95
C ASP A 13 9.85 -1.83 5.14
N VAL A 14 9.51 -2.96 5.74
CA VAL A 14 8.65 -3.99 5.12
C VAL A 14 7.18 -3.65 5.06
N LEU A 15 6.71 -2.71 5.89
CA LEU A 15 5.31 -2.32 5.86
C LEU A 15 4.99 -1.40 4.70
N LYS A 16 6.02 -0.79 4.09
CA LYS A 16 5.87 0.14 2.97
C LYS A 16 5.12 -0.44 1.77
N ASN A 17 5.30 -1.73 1.48
CA ASN A 17 4.53 -2.45 0.45
C ASN A 17 3.90 -3.73 1.02
N TYR A 18 3.39 -3.64 2.25
CA TYR A 18 2.57 -4.70 2.82
C TYR A 18 1.15 -4.59 2.26
N THR A 19 0.67 -5.69 1.67
CA THR A 19 -0.63 -5.75 1.03
C THR A 19 -1.39 -6.97 1.52
N SER A 20 -2.57 -6.77 2.13
CA SER A 20 -3.48 -7.89 2.36
C SER A 20 -4.13 -8.30 1.04
N TYR A 21 -4.44 -9.59 0.90
CA TYR A 21 -5.13 -10.12 -0.27
C TYR A 21 -6.47 -9.42 -0.48
N LYS A 22 -7.23 -9.17 0.60
CA LYS A 22 -8.50 -8.42 0.56
C LYS A 22 -8.31 -7.05 -0.08
N LEU A 23 -7.25 -6.34 0.30
CA LEU A 23 -6.93 -5.04 -0.26
C LEU A 23 -6.52 -5.15 -1.74
N ALA A 24 -5.63 -6.08 -2.07
CA ALA A 24 -5.23 -6.33 -3.47
C ALA A 24 -6.43 -6.68 -4.37
N TYR A 25 -7.38 -7.45 -3.84
CA TYR A 25 -8.62 -7.83 -4.50
C TYR A 25 -9.57 -6.66 -4.70
N LYS A 26 -9.84 -5.88 -3.64
CA LYS A 26 -10.67 -4.67 -3.70
C LYS A 26 -10.12 -3.68 -4.72
N LEU A 27 -8.82 -3.45 -4.69
CA LEU A 27 -8.15 -2.59 -5.67
C LEU A 27 -8.30 -3.15 -7.08
N ALA A 28 -8.09 -4.45 -7.25
CA ALA A 28 -8.22 -5.05 -8.57
C ALA A 28 -9.63 -4.95 -9.18
N ASN A 29 -10.65 -4.82 -8.34
CA ASN A 29 -12.03 -4.65 -8.77
C ASN A 29 -12.49 -3.18 -8.72
N GLY A 30 -11.57 -2.22 -8.79
CA GLY A 30 -11.92 -0.80 -8.91
C GLY A 30 -12.45 -0.17 -7.63
N GLY A 31 -12.15 -0.74 -6.45
CA GLY A 31 -12.58 -0.21 -5.16
C GLY A 31 -13.94 -0.72 -4.67
N GLU A 32 -14.64 -1.50 -5.47
CA GLU A 32 -15.93 -2.12 -5.10
C GLU A 32 -15.72 -3.26 -4.08
N GLU A 33 -16.45 -3.20 -2.95
CA GLU A 33 -16.52 -4.29 -1.99
C GLU A 33 -17.52 -5.34 -2.49
N PHE A 34 -17.02 -6.31 -3.24
CA PHE A 34 -17.76 -7.54 -3.47
C PHE A 34 -17.48 -8.50 -2.31
N ASP A 35 -18.53 -9.03 -1.70
CA ASP A 35 -18.39 -10.18 -0.81
C ASP A 35 -17.66 -11.31 -1.58
N ASP A 36 -16.82 -12.08 -0.90
CA ASP A 36 -15.78 -12.98 -1.44
C ASP A 36 -16.32 -14.14 -2.35
N LYS A 37 -17.58 -14.08 -2.82
CA LYS A 37 -18.27 -15.14 -3.58
C LYS A 37 -19.03 -14.69 -4.84
N GLU A 38 -19.26 -13.41 -5.08
CA GLU A 38 -19.97 -12.97 -6.30
C GLU A 38 -19.01 -12.50 -7.39
N VAL A 39 -18.35 -13.43 -8.09
CA VAL A 39 -17.78 -13.10 -9.41
C VAL A 39 -17.96 -14.24 -10.41
N GLU A 40 -19.09 -14.21 -11.12
CA GLU A 40 -19.07 -14.49 -12.55
C GLU A 40 -19.40 -13.21 -13.34
N ARG A 41 -18.49 -12.89 -14.27
CA ARG A 41 -18.67 -12.02 -15.44
C ARG A 41 -18.76 -10.51 -15.19
N GLY A 42 -17.57 -9.90 -15.03
CA GLY A 42 -17.31 -8.51 -15.42
C GLY A 42 -16.19 -8.44 -16.46
N ALA A 43 -16.53 -8.16 -17.72
CA ALA A 43 -15.58 -8.00 -18.81
C ALA A 43 -15.02 -6.57 -18.85
N ALA A 44 -14.12 -6.22 -17.94
CA ALA A 44 -13.26 -5.05 -18.05
C ALA A 44 -11.97 -5.30 -17.22
N MET A 45 -10.87 -4.62 -17.55
CA MET A 45 -9.49 -4.83 -17.06
C MET A 45 -8.72 -5.97 -17.77
N LYS A 46 -8.40 -5.73 -19.05
CA LYS A 46 -7.31 -6.43 -19.76
C LYS A 46 -5.98 -5.76 -19.38
N GLY A 47 -5.25 -6.35 -18.45
CA GLY A 47 -3.88 -5.96 -18.11
C GLY A 47 -3.53 -6.39 -16.68
N LEU A 48 -2.54 -7.28 -16.53
CA LEU A 48 -1.90 -7.70 -15.28
C LEU A 48 -2.73 -8.29 -14.11
N MET A 49 -4.03 -8.62 -14.29
CA MET A 49 -4.91 -9.05 -13.18
C MET A 49 -5.49 -10.47 -13.34
N ASN A 50 -4.77 -11.37 -14.00
CA ASN A 50 -5.25 -12.76 -14.14
C ASN A 50 -5.17 -13.58 -12.84
N TRP A 51 -4.32 -13.18 -11.88
CA TRP A 51 -4.12 -13.93 -10.65
C TRP A 51 -5.05 -13.48 -9.50
N VAL A 52 -5.39 -12.20 -9.40
CA VAL A 52 -6.27 -11.65 -8.33
C VAL A 52 -7.73 -12.14 -8.47
N ARG A 53 -8.17 -12.50 -9.67
CA ARG A 53 -9.52 -13.05 -9.93
C ARG A 53 -9.76 -14.45 -9.35
N LEU A 54 -8.75 -15.04 -8.70
CA LEU A 54 -8.81 -16.39 -8.17
C LEU A 54 -9.09 -16.32 -6.68
N HIS A 55 -10.31 -16.66 -6.27
CA HIS A 55 -10.67 -16.71 -4.85
C HIS A 55 -9.75 -17.70 -4.10
N PRO A 56 -9.14 -17.36 -2.96
CA PRO A 56 -8.07 -18.15 -2.34
C PRO A 56 -8.57 -19.26 -1.40
N TYR A 57 -9.72 -19.91 -1.67
CA TYR A 57 -10.24 -20.95 -0.79
C TYR A 57 -9.39 -22.23 -0.77
N ASN A 58 -8.62 -22.48 -1.85
CA ASN A 58 -7.75 -23.66 -1.96
C ASN A 58 -6.28 -23.29 -2.21
N ILE A 59 -5.36 -24.11 -1.67
CA ILE A 59 -3.90 -23.97 -1.83
C ILE A 59 -3.50 -23.79 -3.30
N SER A 60 -4.19 -24.45 -4.24
CA SER A 60 -3.91 -24.34 -5.68
C SER A 60 -4.08 -22.92 -6.23
N GLN A 61 -5.11 -22.19 -5.80
CA GLN A 61 -5.36 -20.81 -6.24
C GLN A 61 -4.34 -19.85 -5.63
N LYS A 62 -4.03 -20.00 -4.34
CA LYS A 62 -2.97 -19.23 -3.68
C LYS A 62 -1.60 -19.49 -4.33
N VAL A 63 -1.30 -20.74 -4.68
CA VAL A 63 -0.08 -21.11 -5.42
C VAL A 63 0.01 -20.40 -6.75
N GLN A 64 -1.08 -20.38 -7.53
CA GLN A 64 -1.10 -19.67 -8.80
C GLN A 64 -0.81 -18.18 -8.59
N ILE A 65 -1.45 -17.55 -7.60
CA ILE A 65 -1.19 -16.14 -7.25
C ILE A 65 0.28 -15.90 -6.93
N VAL A 66 0.85 -16.71 -6.04
CA VAL A 66 2.23 -16.59 -5.59
C VAL A 66 3.21 -16.73 -6.74
N VAL A 67 3.06 -17.77 -7.58
CA VAL A 67 3.98 -18.06 -8.69
C VAL A 67 3.93 -16.97 -9.75
N GLU A 68 2.73 -16.53 -10.12
CA GLU A 68 2.53 -15.51 -11.15
C GLU A 68 3.04 -14.15 -10.65
N HIS A 69 2.68 -13.73 -9.43
CA HIS A 69 3.21 -12.50 -8.82
C HIS A 69 4.74 -12.54 -8.67
N TYR A 70 5.30 -13.69 -8.27
CA TYR A 70 6.75 -13.82 -8.14
C TYR A 70 7.42 -13.63 -9.50
N ARG A 71 6.96 -14.32 -10.54
CA ARG A 71 7.57 -14.27 -11.87
C ARG A 71 7.48 -12.88 -12.51
N GLU A 72 6.35 -12.21 -12.34
CA GLU A 72 6.06 -10.95 -13.03
C GLU A 72 6.62 -9.73 -12.30
N THR A 73 6.62 -9.75 -10.97
CA THR A 73 6.99 -8.58 -10.15
C THR A 73 8.32 -8.79 -9.43
N VAL A 74 8.47 -9.91 -8.72
CA VAL A 74 9.59 -10.09 -7.78
C VAL A 74 10.85 -10.60 -8.48
N ALA A 75 10.74 -11.56 -9.38
CA ALA A 75 11.87 -12.30 -9.96
C ALA A 75 12.86 -11.41 -10.70
N MET A 76 12.37 -10.34 -11.34
CA MET A 76 13.19 -9.40 -12.12
C MET A 76 14.01 -8.44 -11.24
N LEU A 77 13.64 -8.29 -9.97
CA LEU A 77 14.39 -7.46 -9.03
C LEU A 77 15.81 -8.02 -8.86
N LEU A 78 16.74 -7.14 -8.49
CA LEU A 78 18.16 -7.48 -8.32
C LEU A 78 18.78 -8.13 -9.57
N GLY A 79 18.28 -7.78 -10.76
CA GLY A 79 18.78 -8.30 -12.03
C GLY A 79 18.46 -9.78 -12.26
N GLY A 80 17.31 -10.26 -11.78
CA GLY A 80 16.90 -11.66 -11.95
C GLY A 80 17.25 -12.59 -10.78
N LYS A 81 17.81 -12.04 -9.70
CA LYS A 81 18.34 -12.82 -8.54
C LYS A 81 17.44 -12.77 -7.31
N ALA A 82 16.36 -12.01 -7.37
CA ALA A 82 15.46 -11.85 -6.25
C ALA A 82 14.80 -13.17 -5.86
N LYS A 83 14.65 -13.38 -4.56
CA LYS A 83 14.08 -14.60 -3.97
C LYS A 83 12.82 -14.26 -3.21
N ALA A 84 11.98 -15.27 -3.00
CA ALA A 84 10.79 -15.12 -2.19
C ALA A 84 10.63 -16.24 -1.15
N MET A 85 9.83 -15.95 -0.13
CA MET A 85 9.51 -16.89 0.94
C MET A 85 7.99 -17.01 1.07
N VAL A 86 7.48 -18.23 1.22
CA VAL A 86 6.07 -18.49 1.54
C VAL A 86 6.01 -19.02 2.96
N VAL A 87 5.27 -18.33 3.83
CA VAL A 87 5.12 -18.66 5.25
C VAL A 87 3.73 -19.26 5.46
N VAL A 88 3.67 -20.54 5.81
CA VAL A 88 2.41 -21.29 5.96
C VAL A 88 2.18 -21.69 7.42
N SER A 89 0.93 -21.98 7.78
CA SER A 89 0.55 -22.16 9.19
C SER A 89 1.10 -23.45 9.81
N SER A 90 1.24 -24.51 9.03
CA SER A 90 1.62 -25.83 9.53
C SER A 90 2.58 -26.59 8.63
N ARG A 91 3.22 -27.63 9.19
CA ARG A 91 4.09 -28.54 8.41
C ARG A 91 3.30 -29.31 7.37
N LEU A 92 2.04 -29.66 7.67
CA LEU A 92 1.13 -30.31 6.74
C LEU A 92 0.85 -29.41 5.53
N GLU A 93 0.55 -28.13 5.79
CA GLU A 93 0.36 -27.16 4.71
C GLU A 93 1.63 -26.94 3.89
N ALA A 94 2.81 -26.93 4.52
CA ALA A 94 4.07 -26.80 3.78
C ALA A 94 4.26 -27.93 2.75
N VAL A 95 3.89 -29.16 3.11
CA VAL A 95 3.89 -30.30 2.19
C VAL A 95 2.89 -30.09 1.05
N ARG A 96 1.64 -29.75 1.37
CA ARG A 96 0.58 -29.56 0.37
C ARG A 96 0.89 -28.41 -0.58
N TRP A 97 1.40 -27.29 -0.05
CA TRP A 97 1.86 -26.15 -0.84
C TRP A 97 3.03 -26.51 -1.75
N GLN A 98 4.02 -27.27 -1.26
CA GLN A 98 5.16 -27.69 -2.08
C GLN A 98 4.74 -28.59 -3.24
N LEU A 99 3.82 -29.52 -3.00
CA LEU A 99 3.29 -30.39 -4.06
C LEU A 99 2.47 -29.60 -5.08
N ALA A 100 1.65 -28.66 -4.62
CA ALA A 100 0.84 -27.82 -5.48
C ALA A 100 1.68 -26.84 -6.33
N ILE A 101 2.72 -26.22 -5.75
CA ILE A 101 3.59 -25.28 -6.46
C ILE A 101 4.44 -25.98 -7.52
N GLU A 102 5.01 -27.15 -7.21
CA GLU A 102 5.77 -27.96 -8.15
C GLU A 102 4.88 -28.47 -9.30
N LYS A 103 3.65 -28.91 -8.98
CA LYS A 103 2.66 -29.28 -10.00
C LYS A 103 2.36 -28.11 -10.94
N TYR A 104 2.06 -26.94 -10.40
CA TYR A 104 1.73 -25.75 -11.19
C TYR A 104 2.91 -25.29 -12.07
N ILE A 105 4.12 -25.23 -11.51
CA ILE A 105 5.35 -24.88 -12.23
C ILE A 105 5.59 -25.84 -13.39
N LYS A 106 5.43 -27.15 -13.16
CA LYS A 106 5.60 -28.19 -14.17
C LYS A 106 4.53 -28.12 -15.27
N GLU A 107 3.27 -27.92 -14.91
CA GLU A 107 2.16 -27.75 -15.87
C GLU A 107 2.35 -26.55 -16.80
N LYS A 108 2.94 -25.47 -16.28
CA LYS A 108 3.23 -24.26 -17.05
C LYS A 108 4.61 -24.25 -17.73
N GLY A 109 5.48 -25.21 -17.40
CA GLY A 109 6.83 -25.29 -17.94
C GLY A 109 7.75 -24.14 -17.52
N TYR A 110 7.52 -23.55 -16.35
CA TYR A 110 8.36 -22.45 -15.88
C TYR A 110 9.72 -22.95 -15.35
N PRO A 111 10.83 -22.24 -15.61
CA PRO A 111 12.17 -22.60 -15.11
C PRO A 111 12.37 -22.18 -13.65
N LEU A 112 11.35 -22.38 -12.81
CA LEU A 112 11.38 -22.05 -11.38
C LEU A 112 11.61 -23.33 -10.58
N LYS A 113 12.35 -23.22 -9.48
CA LYS A 113 12.52 -24.29 -8.50
C LYS A 113 12.22 -23.77 -7.11
N THR A 114 11.59 -24.62 -6.30
CA THR A 114 11.26 -24.27 -4.92
C THR A 114 11.95 -25.20 -3.93
N LEU A 115 12.04 -24.77 -2.68
CA LEU A 115 12.45 -25.59 -1.55
C LEU A 115 11.39 -25.51 -0.46
N VAL A 116 11.22 -26.58 0.30
CA VAL A 116 10.39 -26.59 1.51
C VAL A 116 11.22 -26.96 2.72
N ALA A 117 10.98 -26.27 3.85
CA ALA A 117 11.71 -26.50 5.09
C ALA A 117 10.79 -26.62 6.30
N PHE A 118 10.88 -27.76 7.00
CA PHE A 118 10.19 -28.00 8.26
C PHE A 118 10.95 -29.06 9.08
N SER A 119 10.68 -29.13 10.39
CA SER A 119 11.26 -30.15 11.27
C SER A 119 10.39 -31.40 11.37
N GLY A 120 11.05 -32.56 11.46
CA GLY A 120 10.41 -33.86 11.65
C GLY A 120 9.78 -34.42 10.37
N GLU A 121 8.87 -35.36 10.55
CA GLU A 121 8.16 -36.06 9.47
C GLU A 121 6.68 -35.69 9.48
N VAL A 122 6.06 -35.68 8.31
CA VAL A 122 4.64 -35.36 8.12
C VAL A 122 3.96 -36.50 7.38
N ASN A 123 2.93 -37.08 8.00
CA ASN A 123 2.11 -38.11 7.39
C ASN A 123 0.85 -37.45 6.82
N ASP A 124 0.74 -37.39 5.49
CA ASP A 124 -0.43 -36.89 4.80
C ASP A 124 -0.89 -37.90 3.75
N LYS A 125 -1.83 -38.76 4.14
CA LYS A 125 -2.33 -39.85 3.29
C LYS A 125 -3.02 -39.36 2.02
N GLU A 126 -3.48 -38.12 2.01
CA GLU A 126 -4.08 -37.48 0.82
C GLU A 126 -3.01 -37.05 -0.19
N SER A 127 -1.82 -36.67 0.30
CA SER A 127 -0.69 -36.22 -0.53
C SER A 127 0.23 -37.37 -0.96
N GLY A 128 0.26 -38.47 -0.21
CA GLY A 128 1.04 -39.65 -0.57
C GLY A 128 0.99 -40.78 0.46
N PRO A 129 1.37 -42.00 0.08
CA PRO A 129 1.34 -43.16 0.97
C PRO A 129 2.47 -43.16 2.02
N GLU A 130 3.58 -42.47 1.73
CA GLU A 130 4.78 -42.46 2.58
C GLU A 130 4.92 -41.15 3.40
N PRO A 131 5.56 -41.20 4.58
CA PRO A 131 5.91 -40.00 5.35
C PRO A 131 6.79 -39.03 4.58
N PHE A 132 6.42 -37.75 4.57
CA PHE A 132 7.18 -36.68 3.96
C PHE A 132 8.23 -36.11 4.92
N LYS A 133 9.47 -35.94 4.42
CA LYS A 133 10.58 -35.29 5.13
C LYS A 133 11.18 -34.18 4.29
N GLU A 134 11.80 -33.18 4.92
CA GLU A 134 12.49 -32.11 4.18
C GLU A 134 13.64 -32.63 3.29
N SER A 135 14.27 -33.75 3.66
CA SER A 135 15.32 -34.39 2.85
C SER A 135 14.78 -35.32 1.77
N SER A 136 13.46 -35.52 1.71
CA SER A 136 12.86 -36.45 0.74
C SER A 136 12.95 -35.91 -0.68
N GLN A 137 13.20 -36.80 -1.62
CA GLN A 137 13.19 -36.50 -3.06
C GLN A 137 11.80 -36.04 -3.54
N ALA A 138 10.74 -36.45 -2.85
CA ALA A 138 9.37 -36.06 -3.16
C ALA A 138 9.13 -34.55 -2.96
N LEU A 139 9.84 -33.93 -2.01
CA LEU A 139 9.66 -32.51 -1.68
C LEU A 139 10.80 -31.62 -2.17
N ASN A 140 12.04 -32.07 -2.02
CA ASN A 140 13.24 -31.32 -2.38
C ASN A 140 14.17 -32.17 -3.27
N PRO A 141 13.76 -32.52 -4.50
CA PRO A 141 14.50 -33.45 -5.36
C PRO A 141 15.96 -33.00 -5.62
N GLY A 142 16.17 -31.70 -5.83
CA GLY A 142 17.50 -31.16 -6.13
C GLY A 142 18.38 -30.85 -4.91
N LEU A 143 17.90 -31.06 -3.68
CA LEU A 143 18.66 -30.71 -2.47
C LEU A 143 19.90 -31.60 -2.31
N LYS A 144 19.80 -32.89 -2.70
CA LYS A 144 20.89 -33.88 -2.70
C LYS A 144 21.65 -33.95 -1.37
N GLY A 145 20.94 -33.78 -0.25
CA GLY A 145 21.50 -33.80 1.10
C GLY A 145 22.27 -32.54 1.52
N ARG A 146 22.28 -31.48 0.71
CA ARG A 146 22.83 -30.17 1.09
C ARG A 146 21.95 -29.51 2.15
N ASP A 147 22.54 -28.61 2.94
CA ASP A 147 21.78 -27.75 3.82
C ASP A 147 20.88 -26.79 3.01
N ILE A 148 19.61 -26.64 3.41
CA ILE A 148 18.62 -25.82 2.70
C ILE A 148 19.06 -24.35 2.65
N ARG A 149 19.73 -23.83 3.69
CA ARG A 149 20.18 -22.43 3.72
C ARG A 149 21.25 -22.20 2.66
N GLU A 150 22.21 -23.11 2.56
CA GLU A 150 23.27 -23.04 1.55
C GLU A 150 22.72 -23.26 0.14
N ALA A 151 21.81 -24.22 -0.04
CA ALA A 151 21.15 -24.44 -1.33
C ALA A 151 20.34 -23.20 -1.79
N PHE A 152 19.63 -22.56 -0.86
CA PHE A 152 18.83 -21.38 -1.17
C PHE A 152 19.67 -20.11 -1.38
N LYS A 153 20.93 -20.06 -0.94
CA LYS A 153 21.85 -18.97 -1.27
C LYS A 153 22.25 -18.98 -2.75
N GLY A 154 22.36 -20.15 -3.36
CA GLY A 154 22.69 -20.28 -4.78
C GLY A 154 21.54 -19.87 -5.70
N ASP A 155 21.82 -19.77 -7.00
CA ASP A 155 20.83 -19.33 -8.01
C ASP A 155 19.84 -20.44 -8.41
N GLU A 156 19.98 -21.65 -7.87
CA GLU A 156 19.18 -22.81 -8.25
C GLU A 156 17.71 -22.67 -7.83
N TYR A 157 17.43 -22.09 -6.66
CA TYR A 157 16.09 -22.05 -6.07
C TYR A 157 15.61 -20.62 -5.87
N GLN A 158 14.36 -20.36 -6.22
CA GLN A 158 13.77 -19.03 -6.22
C GLN A 158 12.83 -18.79 -5.04
N ILE A 159 12.07 -19.80 -4.65
CA ILE A 159 11.03 -19.71 -3.62
C ILE A 159 11.30 -20.72 -2.51
N LEU A 160 11.25 -20.27 -1.25
CA LEU A 160 11.40 -21.11 -0.06
C LEU A 160 10.09 -21.14 0.74
N LEU A 161 9.52 -22.32 0.92
CA LEU A 161 8.32 -22.55 1.73
C LEU A 161 8.72 -22.94 3.14
N VAL A 162 8.14 -22.28 4.13
CA VAL A 162 8.47 -22.47 5.55
C VAL A 162 7.20 -22.49 6.40
N ALA A 163 7.18 -23.36 7.42
CA ALA A 163 6.13 -23.33 8.45
C ALA A 163 6.58 -22.56 9.71
N ASN A 164 7.45 -23.19 10.50
CA ASN A 164 8.04 -22.59 11.72
C ASN A 164 9.57 -22.47 11.63
N LYS A 165 10.22 -23.23 10.71
CA LYS A 165 11.66 -23.11 10.48
C LYS A 165 11.98 -21.78 9.80
N PHE A 166 13.18 -21.27 10.05
CA PHE A 166 13.72 -20.07 9.41
C PHE A 166 12.96 -18.76 9.69
N GLN A 167 12.01 -18.76 10.63
CA GLN A 167 11.44 -17.54 11.21
C GLN A 167 12.46 -16.80 12.10
N THR A 168 13.43 -17.54 12.65
CA THR A 168 14.58 -17.01 13.41
C THR A 168 15.91 -17.51 12.82
N GLY A 169 16.94 -16.67 12.86
CA GLY A 169 18.31 -17.04 12.51
C GLY A 169 18.60 -17.37 11.03
N PHE A 170 17.63 -17.17 10.12
CA PHE A 170 17.84 -17.25 8.68
C PHE A 170 18.08 -15.85 8.10
N ASP A 171 19.09 -15.75 7.25
CA ASP A 171 19.53 -14.49 6.64
C ASP A 171 19.74 -14.68 5.13
N GLN A 172 18.97 -13.95 4.34
CA GLN A 172 19.03 -13.97 2.89
C GLN A 172 18.83 -12.54 2.35
N PRO A 173 19.90 -11.80 2.03
CA PRO A 173 19.81 -10.42 1.53
C PRO A 173 19.00 -10.29 0.22
N LEU A 174 19.01 -11.33 -0.63
CA LEU A 174 18.28 -11.35 -1.91
C LEU A 174 16.78 -11.61 -1.75
N LEU A 175 16.27 -11.79 -0.53
CA LEU A 175 14.85 -12.01 -0.29
C LEU A 175 14.10 -10.70 -0.52
N CYS A 176 13.30 -10.61 -1.57
CA CYS A 176 12.54 -9.42 -1.94
C CYS A 176 11.03 -9.60 -1.77
N GLY A 177 10.53 -10.85 -1.84
CA GLY A 177 9.10 -11.15 -1.68
C GLY A 177 8.81 -12.04 -0.48
N MET A 178 7.70 -11.79 0.20
CA MET A 178 7.14 -12.69 1.21
C MET A 178 5.65 -12.87 0.99
N TYR A 179 5.19 -14.11 1.04
CA TYR A 179 3.79 -14.49 0.91
C TYR A 179 3.37 -15.16 2.21
N VAL A 180 2.33 -14.63 2.86
CA VAL A 180 1.93 -15.07 4.20
C VAL A 180 0.58 -15.76 4.13
N ASP A 181 0.57 -17.06 4.41
CA ASP A 181 -0.61 -17.90 4.59
C ASP A 181 -0.63 -18.48 6.02
N LYS A 182 -0.41 -17.60 6.99
CA LYS A 182 -0.32 -17.93 8.42
C LYS A 182 -0.80 -16.74 9.24
N ARG A 183 -1.54 -17.00 10.31
CA ARG A 183 -1.85 -15.95 11.28
C ARG A 183 -0.56 -15.48 11.97
N LEU A 184 -0.27 -14.20 11.86
CA LEU A 184 0.89 -13.55 12.46
C LEU A 184 0.42 -12.48 13.43
N ASP A 185 0.89 -12.55 14.67
CA ASP A 185 0.56 -11.59 15.72
C ASP A 185 1.80 -11.23 16.56
N GLY A 186 1.75 -10.04 17.17
CA GLY A 186 2.75 -9.54 18.10
C GLY A 186 4.18 -9.71 17.60
N ILE A 187 5.02 -10.35 18.40
CA ILE A 187 6.45 -10.53 18.07
C ILE A 187 6.68 -11.45 16.86
N GLN A 188 5.76 -12.39 16.58
CA GLN A 188 5.92 -13.32 15.46
C GLN A 188 5.77 -12.60 14.12
N ALA A 189 4.84 -11.65 14.02
CA ALA A 189 4.69 -10.78 12.85
C ALA A 189 5.97 -10.01 12.57
N VAL A 190 6.53 -9.36 13.59
CA VAL A 190 7.77 -8.59 13.49
C VAL A 190 8.94 -9.49 13.08
N GLN A 191 9.13 -10.64 13.73
CA GLN A 191 10.24 -11.55 13.44
C GLN A 191 10.17 -12.17 12.04
N THR A 192 8.97 -12.46 11.56
CA THR A 192 8.73 -13.08 10.25
C THR A 192 8.91 -12.06 9.13
N LEU A 193 8.19 -10.94 9.18
CA LEU A 193 8.28 -9.91 8.15
C LEU A 193 9.66 -9.26 8.12
N SER A 194 10.32 -9.06 9.28
CA SER A 194 11.67 -8.49 9.32
C SER A 194 12.74 -9.32 8.61
N ARG A 195 12.45 -10.53 8.15
CA ARG A 195 13.37 -11.31 7.29
C ARG A 195 13.61 -10.63 5.94
N LEU A 196 12.66 -9.83 5.48
CA LEU A 196 12.78 -9.04 4.25
C LEU A 196 13.60 -7.76 4.45
N ASN A 197 13.79 -7.29 5.69
CA ASN A 197 14.39 -6.00 6.02
C ASN A 197 15.87 -5.86 5.65
N ARG A 198 16.54 -6.92 5.19
CA ARG A 198 17.96 -6.86 4.85
C ARG A 198 18.21 -5.98 3.63
N CYS A 199 19.03 -4.94 3.82
CA CYS A 199 19.50 -4.12 2.72
C CYS A 199 20.45 -4.90 1.81
N TYR A 200 20.34 -4.65 0.51
CA TYR A 200 21.24 -5.20 -0.50
C TYR A 200 21.35 -4.19 -1.66
N PRO A 201 22.50 -4.04 -2.32
CA PRO A 201 22.62 -3.12 -3.46
C PRO A 201 21.55 -3.38 -4.54
N GLY A 202 20.78 -2.35 -4.89
CA GLY A 202 19.66 -2.44 -5.83
C GLY A 202 18.34 -2.95 -5.24
N LYS A 203 18.31 -3.28 -3.93
CA LYS A 203 17.10 -3.63 -3.20
C LYS A 203 16.54 -2.39 -2.50
N GLU A 204 15.67 -1.67 -3.21
CA GLU A 204 15.03 -0.46 -2.66
C GLU A 204 13.68 -0.76 -2.02
N ASP A 205 13.03 -1.85 -2.42
CA ASP A 205 11.68 -2.21 -2.01
C ASP A 205 11.58 -3.71 -1.69
N THR A 206 10.67 -4.04 -0.77
CA THR A 206 10.27 -5.41 -0.41
C THR A 206 8.79 -5.55 -0.64
N TYR A 207 8.31 -6.76 -0.94
CA TYR A 207 6.92 -7.03 -1.27
C TYR A 207 6.35 -8.05 -0.30
N VAL A 208 5.24 -7.72 0.35
CA VAL A 208 4.50 -8.66 1.20
C VAL A 208 3.07 -8.79 0.70
N LEU A 209 2.67 -10.02 0.38
CA LEU A 209 1.27 -10.36 0.09
C LEU A 209 0.76 -11.30 1.19
N ASP A 210 -0.22 -10.83 1.96
CA ASP A 210 -0.77 -11.53 3.11
C ASP A 210 -2.20 -12.02 2.86
N PHE A 211 -2.41 -13.33 2.93
CA PHE A 211 -3.71 -13.96 2.68
C PHE A 211 -4.59 -14.07 3.93
N VAL A 212 -4.06 -13.80 5.14
CA VAL A 212 -4.71 -14.18 6.40
C VAL A 212 -4.87 -13.01 7.37
N ASN A 213 -3.92 -12.08 7.41
CA ASN A 213 -3.84 -11.09 8.47
C ASN A 213 -4.49 -9.76 8.08
N ASP A 214 -5.11 -9.14 9.08
CA ASP A 214 -5.58 -7.77 8.95
C ASP A 214 -4.37 -6.81 8.98
N PRO A 215 -4.26 -5.86 8.02
CA PRO A 215 -3.18 -4.89 8.03
C PRO A 215 -3.06 -4.12 9.34
N GLU A 216 -4.16 -3.70 9.96
CA GLU A 216 -4.16 -2.90 11.19
C GLU A 216 -3.57 -3.67 12.37
N GLU A 217 -3.82 -4.97 12.46
CA GLU A 217 -3.23 -5.84 13.49
C GLU A 217 -1.72 -6.03 13.30
N ILE A 218 -1.27 -6.19 12.06
CA ILE A 218 0.16 -6.24 11.73
C ILE A 218 0.82 -4.90 12.08
N LEU A 219 0.18 -3.79 11.73
CA LEU A 219 0.65 -2.46 12.07
C LEU A 219 0.75 -2.26 13.58
N ALA A 220 -0.26 -2.69 14.34
CA ALA A 220 -0.27 -2.63 15.80
C ALA A 220 0.91 -3.43 16.39
N SER A 221 1.19 -4.61 15.83
CA SER A 221 2.32 -5.46 16.23
C SER A 221 3.67 -4.78 16.00
N PHE A 222 3.81 -4.04 14.90
CA PHE A 222 5.03 -3.26 14.62
C PHE A 222 5.14 -1.99 15.47
N LYS A 223 4.03 -1.32 15.80
CA LYS A 223 4.04 -0.08 16.60
C LYS A 223 4.66 -0.23 17.99
N VAL A 224 4.63 -1.45 18.55
CA VAL A 224 5.32 -1.78 19.82
C VAL A 224 6.84 -1.55 19.73
N TYR A 225 7.44 -1.77 18.56
CA TYR A 225 8.90 -1.69 18.33
C TYR A 225 9.33 -0.55 17.39
N TYR A 226 8.37 -0.07 16.59
CA TYR A 226 8.52 0.97 15.58
C TYR A 226 7.33 1.93 15.67
N THR A 227 7.40 2.91 16.58
CA THR A 227 6.30 3.83 16.90
C THR A 227 5.79 4.67 15.72
N THR A 228 6.62 4.88 14.69
CA THR A 228 6.24 5.61 13.46
C THR A 228 5.86 4.69 12.30
N ALA A 229 5.68 3.39 12.55
CA ALA A 229 5.13 2.47 11.56
C ALA A 229 3.80 3.00 11.00
N SER A 230 3.68 2.96 9.68
CA SER A 230 2.45 3.27 8.95
C SER A 230 2.29 2.26 7.83
N LEU A 231 1.06 1.89 7.51
CA LEU A 231 0.77 1.19 6.28
C LEU A 231 0.59 2.21 5.15
N SER A 232 0.78 1.77 3.91
CA SER A 232 0.37 2.59 2.77
C SER A 232 -1.15 2.66 2.73
N ASP A 233 -1.72 3.83 2.99
CA ASP A 233 -3.18 4.12 2.95
C ASP A 233 -3.78 4.08 1.53
N VAL A 234 -3.17 3.34 0.59
CA VAL A 234 -3.55 3.39 -0.82
C VAL A 234 -4.63 2.34 -1.04
N THR A 235 -5.85 2.70 -0.65
CA THR A 235 -7.08 1.90 -0.84
C THR A 235 -7.87 2.31 -2.06
N ASP A 236 -7.50 3.41 -2.73
CA ASP A 236 -8.22 3.98 -3.86
C ASP A 236 -7.32 4.08 -5.12
N PRO A 237 -7.65 3.38 -6.22
CA PRO A 237 -6.97 3.53 -7.51
C PRO A 237 -7.00 4.97 -8.06
N ASN A 238 -8.02 5.77 -7.72
CA ASN A 238 -8.15 7.17 -8.13
C ASN A 238 -7.24 8.11 -7.34
N LEU A 239 -6.72 7.68 -6.18
CA LEU A 239 -5.80 8.49 -5.38
C LEU A 239 -4.58 8.95 -6.19
N ILE A 240 -4.09 8.15 -7.14
CA ILE A 240 -2.98 8.55 -8.00
C ILE A 240 -3.35 9.66 -8.99
N LEU A 241 -4.60 9.67 -9.46
CA LEU A 241 -5.15 10.69 -10.36
C LEU A 241 -5.36 12.00 -9.61
N ASP A 242 -5.89 11.91 -8.38
CA ASP A 242 -6.10 13.05 -7.51
C ASP A 242 -4.77 13.65 -7.07
N LEU A 243 -3.80 12.81 -6.65
CA LEU A 243 -2.46 13.27 -6.29
C LEU A 243 -1.73 13.88 -7.49
N ARG A 244 -1.86 13.30 -8.70
CA ARG A 244 -1.32 13.91 -9.91
C ARG A 244 -1.91 15.30 -10.12
N SER A 245 -3.24 15.40 -10.14
CA SER A 245 -3.94 16.66 -10.41
C SER A 245 -3.61 17.72 -9.35
N LYS A 246 -3.56 17.31 -8.08
CA LYS A 246 -3.19 18.17 -6.95
C LYS A 246 -1.74 18.66 -7.06
N LEU A 247 -0.79 17.79 -7.38
CA LEU A 247 0.61 18.15 -7.55
C LEU A 247 0.83 19.05 -8.77
N ASP A 248 0.19 18.74 -9.90
CA ASP A 248 0.27 19.53 -11.13
C ASP A 248 -0.33 20.93 -10.91
N ALA A 249 -1.43 21.05 -10.16
CA ALA A 249 -2.09 22.31 -9.82
C ALA A 249 -1.24 23.26 -8.95
N THR A 250 -0.20 22.76 -8.28
CA THR A 250 0.67 23.61 -7.44
C THR A 250 1.57 24.54 -8.26
N GLY A 251 1.82 24.22 -9.54
CA GLY A 251 2.71 25.01 -10.40
C GLY A 251 4.19 25.01 -9.99
N TYR A 252 4.61 24.11 -9.08
CA TYR A 252 5.99 24.04 -8.61
C TYR A 252 6.96 23.41 -9.61
N TYR A 253 6.45 22.67 -10.59
CA TYR A 253 7.18 22.10 -11.71
C TYR A 253 6.30 22.14 -12.97
N ASP A 254 6.90 21.90 -14.13
CA ASP A 254 6.19 21.73 -15.41
C ASP A 254 6.54 20.40 -16.10
N ASP A 255 5.79 20.05 -17.15
CA ASP A 255 6.00 18.81 -17.89
C ASP A 255 7.37 18.77 -18.60
N PHE A 256 7.92 19.91 -19.02
CA PHE A 256 9.26 19.96 -19.63
C PHE A 256 10.36 19.63 -18.62
N GLU A 257 10.21 20.06 -17.38
CA GLU A 257 11.12 19.75 -16.28
C GLU A 257 11.06 18.26 -15.90
N VAL A 258 9.86 17.66 -15.92
CA VAL A 258 9.67 16.21 -15.74
C VAL A 258 10.35 15.45 -16.87
N GLU A 259 10.07 15.79 -18.13
CA GLU A 259 10.66 15.15 -19.31
C GLU A 259 12.18 15.29 -19.33
N ARG A 260 12.72 16.45 -18.93
CA ARG A 260 14.17 16.68 -18.88
C ARG A 260 14.86 15.68 -17.95
N VAL A 261 14.30 15.43 -16.77
CA VAL A 261 14.87 14.48 -15.79
C VAL A 261 14.72 13.05 -16.28
N VAL A 262 13.54 12.71 -16.81
CA VAL A 262 13.26 11.36 -17.35
C VAL A 262 14.19 11.03 -18.51
N ASN A 263 14.34 11.91 -19.49
CA ASN A 263 15.21 11.68 -20.65
C ASN A 263 16.66 11.42 -20.26
N VAL A 264 17.13 12.04 -19.17
CA VAL A 264 18.46 11.79 -18.63
C VAL A 264 18.52 10.44 -17.92
N GLU A 265 17.55 10.11 -17.06
CA GLU A 265 17.49 8.83 -16.32
C GLU A 265 17.42 7.62 -17.27
N LEU A 266 16.60 7.73 -18.32
CA LEU A 266 16.35 6.66 -19.28
C LEU A 266 17.46 6.46 -20.31
N ASN A 267 18.35 7.44 -20.47
CA ASN A 267 19.47 7.33 -21.40
C ASN A 267 20.65 6.60 -20.73
N PRO A 268 21.03 5.40 -21.20
CA PRO A 268 22.11 4.61 -20.59
C PRO A 268 23.49 5.27 -20.67
N LYS A 269 23.66 6.30 -21.51
CA LYS A 269 24.90 7.05 -21.68
C LYS A 269 24.96 8.31 -20.81
N SER A 270 23.89 8.62 -20.09
CA SER A 270 23.83 9.79 -19.23
C SER A 270 24.82 9.68 -18.07
N LYS A 271 25.44 10.81 -17.74
CA LYS A 271 26.31 10.95 -16.57
C LYS A 271 25.53 11.49 -15.40
N GLN A 272 25.98 11.14 -14.20
CA GLN A 272 25.41 11.62 -12.93
C GLN A 272 25.27 13.15 -12.89
N SER A 273 26.27 13.86 -13.38
CA SER A 273 26.26 15.33 -13.47
C SER A 273 25.13 15.89 -14.35
N GLN A 274 24.66 15.13 -15.35
CA GLN A 274 23.55 15.52 -16.21
C GLN A 274 22.21 15.36 -15.49
N LEU A 275 22.05 14.32 -14.67
CA LEU A 275 20.85 14.13 -13.86
C LEU A 275 20.76 15.24 -12.80
N GLU A 276 21.88 15.52 -12.14
CA GLU A 276 22.01 16.62 -11.20
C GLU A 276 21.67 17.96 -11.85
N ALA A 277 22.25 18.26 -13.01
CA ALA A 277 21.94 19.49 -13.75
C ALA A 277 20.47 19.57 -14.19
N ALA A 278 19.82 18.44 -14.47
CA ALA A 278 18.43 18.39 -14.88
C ALA A 278 17.46 18.68 -13.73
N ILE A 279 17.71 18.13 -12.53
CA ILE A 279 16.81 18.27 -11.37
C ILE A 279 17.11 19.50 -10.51
N LYS A 280 18.38 19.94 -10.48
CA LYS A 280 18.85 21.05 -9.63
C LYS A 280 18.03 22.34 -9.75
N PRO A 281 17.66 22.83 -10.95
CA PRO A 281 16.92 24.09 -11.07
C PRO A 281 15.57 24.08 -10.34
N VAL A 282 14.87 22.94 -10.38
CA VAL A 282 13.58 22.78 -9.69
C VAL A 282 13.79 22.79 -8.17
N ALA A 283 14.77 22.01 -7.70
CA ALA A 283 15.07 21.93 -6.28
C ALA A 283 15.54 23.29 -5.71
N GLU A 284 16.41 24.01 -6.43
CA GLU A 284 16.88 25.34 -6.01
C GLU A 284 15.73 26.34 -5.94
N ARG A 285 14.83 26.33 -6.93
CA ARG A 285 13.66 27.21 -6.96
C ARG A 285 12.77 26.99 -5.73
N LEU A 286 12.48 25.73 -5.39
CA LEU A 286 11.61 25.39 -4.25
C LEU A 286 12.27 25.66 -2.89
N LEU A 287 13.57 25.37 -2.76
CA LEU A 287 14.31 25.73 -1.54
C LEU A 287 14.38 27.25 -1.35
N LYS A 288 14.63 28.01 -2.41
CA LYS A 288 14.65 29.48 -2.35
C LYS A 288 13.29 30.07 -1.97
N GLN A 289 12.20 29.52 -2.51
CA GLN A 289 10.85 29.93 -2.10
C GLN A 289 10.59 29.67 -0.60
N TYR A 290 11.06 28.53 -0.09
CA TYR A 290 10.95 28.19 1.33
C TYR A 290 11.77 29.14 2.22
N GLU A 291 13.04 29.39 1.86
CA GLU A 291 13.90 30.29 2.63
C GLU A 291 13.39 31.73 2.61
N ASN A 292 12.88 32.22 1.47
CA ASN A 292 12.24 33.52 1.39
C ASN A 292 11.00 33.60 2.30
N ALA A 293 10.12 32.59 2.28
CA ALA A 293 8.96 32.54 3.16
C ALA A 293 9.36 32.50 4.65
N LYS A 294 10.44 31.80 4.99
CA LYS A 294 10.99 31.78 6.35
C LYS A 294 11.56 33.13 6.77
N ALA A 295 12.26 33.83 5.87
CA ALA A 295 12.78 35.17 6.12
C ALA A 295 11.65 36.19 6.32
N ASP A 296 10.63 36.15 5.44
CA ASP A 296 9.42 36.98 5.54
C ASP A 296 8.70 36.74 6.88
N PHE A 297 8.55 35.47 7.29
CA PHE A 297 7.95 35.10 8.57
C PHE A 297 8.70 35.70 9.78
N ASN A 298 10.03 35.60 9.77
CA ASN A 298 10.87 36.12 10.86
C ASN A 298 10.81 37.66 10.92
N LEU A 299 10.85 38.34 9.77
CA LEU A 299 10.77 39.79 9.69
C LEU A 299 9.39 40.29 10.13
N ALA A 300 8.31 39.63 9.69
CA ALA A 300 6.95 39.98 10.07
C ALA A 300 6.72 39.81 11.58
N ARG A 301 7.26 38.75 12.19
CA ARG A 301 7.23 38.57 13.65
C ARG A 301 8.01 39.63 14.42
N GLN A 302 9.16 40.08 13.89
CA GLN A 302 9.91 41.17 14.51
C GLN A 302 9.17 42.51 14.44
N ASN A 303 8.39 42.71 13.37
CA ASN A 303 7.61 43.93 13.14
C ASN A 303 6.18 43.87 13.72
N ASN A 304 5.82 42.79 14.43
CA ASN A 304 4.45 42.52 14.91
C ASN A 304 3.37 42.63 13.80
N ASP A 305 3.71 42.22 12.58
CA ASP A 305 2.80 42.15 11.43
C ASP A 305 2.23 40.73 11.31
N ASP A 306 1.09 40.51 11.98
CA ASP A 306 0.46 39.19 12.06
C ASP A 306 -0.09 38.70 10.72
N GLU A 307 -0.53 39.60 9.83
CA GLU A 307 -1.05 39.27 8.50
C GLU A 307 0.07 38.71 7.62
N THR A 308 1.21 39.41 7.55
CA THR A 308 2.37 38.96 6.76
C THR A 308 2.98 37.70 7.36
N ALA A 309 3.02 37.58 8.69
CA ALA A 309 3.49 36.36 9.36
C ALA A 309 2.61 35.15 9.03
N LYS A 310 1.27 35.33 9.00
CA LYS A 310 0.34 34.27 8.62
C LYS A 310 0.52 33.84 7.16
N ALA A 311 0.58 34.79 6.23
CA ALA A 311 0.77 34.50 4.81
C ALA A 311 2.12 33.79 4.53
N ALA A 312 3.20 34.21 5.19
CA ALA A 312 4.51 33.58 5.07
C ALA A 312 4.49 32.13 5.60
N LYS A 313 3.79 31.90 6.73
CA LYS A 313 3.60 30.57 7.29
C LYS A 313 2.80 29.65 6.36
N GLU A 314 1.73 30.14 5.76
CA GLU A 314 0.93 29.37 4.79
C GLU A 314 1.75 28.94 3.57
N ARG A 315 2.64 29.80 3.05
CA ARG A 315 3.57 29.44 1.97
C ARG A 315 4.54 28.32 2.38
N MET A 316 5.07 28.38 3.60
CA MET A 316 5.94 27.33 4.14
C MET A 316 5.18 25.99 4.28
N GLU A 317 3.96 26.04 4.80
CA GLU A 317 3.09 24.86 4.96
C GLU A 317 2.71 24.26 3.59
N ALA A 318 2.44 25.08 2.58
CA ALA A 318 2.15 24.62 1.21
C ALA A 318 3.34 23.86 0.58
N LEU A 319 4.57 24.32 0.77
CA LEU A 319 5.77 23.64 0.29
C LEU A 319 6.03 22.32 1.04
N GLN A 320 5.77 22.29 2.35
CA GLN A 320 5.86 21.06 3.14
C GLN A 320 4.78 20.04 2.74
N LEU A 321 3.56 20.52 2.47
CA LEU A 321 2.46 19.70 1.98
C LEU A 321 2.81 19.10 0.61
N PHE A 322 3.34 19.90 -0.31
CA PHE A 322 3.80 19.42 -1.62
C PHE A 322 4.80 18.27 -1.51
N LYS A 323 5.80 18.39 -0.63
CA LYS A 323 6.76 17.30 -0.39
C LYS A 323 6.09 16.04 0.15
N THR A 324 5.09 16.20 1.01
CA THR A 324 4.34 15.09 1.59
C THR A 324 3.46 14.41 0.53
N ASP A 325 2.76 15.18 -0.29
CA ASP A 325 1.94 14.67 -1.39
C ASP A 325 2.78 13.92 -2.43
N MET A 326 3.98 14.41 -2.78
CA MET A 326 4.92 13.67 -3.65
C MET A 326 5.35 12.34 -3.04
N GLN A 327 5.57 12.29 -1.72
CA GLN A 327 5.90 11.04 -1.04
C GLN A 327 4.75 10.04 -1.06
N THR A 328 3.52 10.53 -0.88
CA THR A 328 2.32 9.71 -1.01
C THR A 328 2.13 9.24 -2.44
N TYR A 329 2.36 10.10 -3.44
CA TYR A 329 2.32 9.72 -4.86
C TYR A 329 3.33 8.62 -5.17
N LEU A 330 4.58 8.73 -4.70
CA LEU A 330 5.60 7.71 -4.91
C LEU A 330 5.19 6.36 -4.32
N ARG A 331 4.64 6.37 -3.10
CA ARG A 331 4.14 5.15 -2.44
C ARG A 331 2.96 4.55 -3.20
N ALA A 332 1.98 5.39 -3.56
CA ALA A 332 0.81 4.99 -4.33
C ALA A 332 1.17 4.45 -5.71
N TYR A 333 2.06 5.11 -6.44
CA TYR A 333 2.51 4.64 -7.74
C TYR A 333 3.28 3.33 -7.62
N THR A 334 4.23 3.21 -6.69
CA THR A 334 4.98 1.96 -6.47
C THR A 334 4.03 0.81 -6.20
N PHE A 335 2.98 1.03 -5.41
CA PHE A 335 1.99 0.03 -5.08
C PHE A 335 1.04 -0.29 -6.25
N LEU A 336 0.38 0.73 -6.79
CA LEU A 336 -0.66 0.56 -7.81
C LEU A 336 -0.09 0.19 -9.19
N SER A 337 1.14 0.57 -9.54
CA SER A 337 1.79 0.11 -10.79
C SER A 337 2.04 -1.40 -10.85
N GLN A 338 1.92 -2.09 -9.71
CA GLN A 338 1.94 -3.55 -9.63
C GLN A 338 0.59 -4.17 -9.99
N ILE A 339 -0.50 -3.40 -9.81
CA ILE A 339 -1.89 -3.86 -9.93
C ILE A 339 -2.50 -3.38 -11.26
N PHE A 340 -2.18 -2.15 -11.65
CA PHE A 340 -2.75 -1.46 -12.79
C PHE A 340 -1.68 -1.13 -13.83
N ASP A 341 -1.95 -1.54 -15.07
CA ASP A 341 -1.30 -0.92 -16.22
C ASP A 341 -2.07 0.36 -16.57
N TYR A 342 -1.48 1.51 -16.24
CA TYR A 342 -2.09 2.82 -16.46
C TYR A 342 -2.20 3.21 -17.94
N GLY A 343 -1.59 2.46 -18.86
CA GLY A 343 -1.63 2.71 -20.30
C GLY A 343 -0.98 4.03 -20.75
N ASN A 344 -0.55 4.88 -19.83
CA ASN A 344 0.10 6.16 -20.05
C ASN A 344 1.40 6.24 -19.23
N THR A 345 2.50 6.60 -19.90
CA THR A 345 3.83 6.79 -19.29
C THR A 345 3.91 7.98 -18.34
N ASP A 346 2.96 8.93 -18.38
CA ASP A 346 2.99 10.15 -17.56
C ASP A 346 3.11 9.87 -16.05
N PHE A 347 2.45 8.82 -15.57
CA PHE A 347 2.49 8.45 -14.16
C PHE A 347 3.88 7.96 -13.75
N GLU A 348 4.52 7.19 -14.62
CA GLU A 348 5.88 6.68 -14.45
C GLU A 348 6.91 7.81 -14.53
N LYS A 349 6.76 8.71 -15.49
CA LYS A 349 7.62 9.89 -15.65
C LYS A 349 7.63 10.75 -14.38
N ARG A 350 6.45 11.02 -13.82
CA ARG A 350 6.29 11.74 -12.55
C ARG A 350 6.89 10.97 -11.37
N SER A 351 6.75 9.65 -11.32
CA SER A 351 7.36 8.85 -10.24
C SER A 351 8.90 8.89 -10.29
N ILE A 352 9.51 8.83 -11.47
CA ILE A 352 10.96 9.02 -11.65
C ILE A 352 11.36 10.41 -11.18
N PHE A 353 10.67 11.45 -11.66
CA PHE A 353 10.95 12.84 -11.29
C PHE A 353 10.86 13.09 -9.78
N TYR A 354 9.76 12.70 -9.13
CA TYR A 354 9.56 12.89 -7.69
C TYR A 354 10.57 12.09 -6.86
N ARG A 355 11.00 10.91 -7.33
CA ARG A 355 12.01 10.10 -6.63
C ARG A 355 13.32 10.87 -6.46
N HIS A 356 13.75 11.59 -7.50
CA HIS A 356 14.95 12.43 -7.43
C HIS A 356 14.68 13.74 -6.68
N LEU A 357 13.56 14.42 -6.96
CA LEU A 357 13.24 15.70 -6.33
C LEU A 357 13.13 15.59 -4.81
N ARG A 358 12.48 14.53 -4.30
CA ARG A 358 12.30 14.28 -2.86
C ARG A 358 13.62 14.28 -2.09
N ARG A 359 14.70 13.76 -2.68
CA ARG A 359 16.01 13.63 -2.02
C ARG A 359 16.69 15.00 -1.83
N LEU A 360 16.32 15.98 -2.67
CA LEU A 360 16.88 17.33 -2.65
C LEU A 360 16.09 18.29 -1.76
N LEU A 361 14.78 18.08 -1.60
CA LEU A 361 13.92 18.97 -0.79
C LEU A 361 14.07 18.71 0.71
N LYS A 362 15.09 19.33 1.32
CA LYS A 362 15.35 19.30 2.77
C LYS A 362 14.95 20.63 3.44
N PHE A 363 13.65 20.92 3.46
CA PHE A 363 13.11 22.09 4.15
C PHE A 363 13.53 22.14 5.63
N GLY A 364 14.02 23.29 6.11
CA GLY A 364 14.35 23.51 7.52
C GLY A 364 15.78 23.18 7.96
N ARG A 365 16.71 22.84 7.05
CA ARG A 365 18.15 22.74 7.38
C ARG A 365 18.88 24.03 7.04
N GLU A 366 19.77 24.50 7.91
CA GLU A 366 20.59 25.72 7.75
C GLU A 366 21.68 25.64 6.67
N ARG A 367 21.63 24.66 5.75
CA ARG A 367 22.64 24.56 4.69
C ARG A 367 22.20 25.39 3.48
N GLU A 368 23.03 26.35 3.09
CA GLU A 368 22.88 27.06 1.81
C GLU A 368 23.18 26.11 0.64
N GLY A 369 22.20 25.95 -0.27
CA GLY A 369 22.35 25.22 -1.53
C GLY A 369 21.70 23.83 -1.58
N VAL A 370 21.56 23.31 -2.80
CA VAL A 370 21.00 21.96 -3.05
C VAL A 370 22.08 20.90 -2.85
N ASP A 371 21.83 19.98 -1.92
CA ASP A 371 22.68 18.81 -1.66
C ASP A 371 22.42 17.70 -2.69
N LEU A 372 23.22 17.70 -3.75
CA LEU A 372 23.11 16.76 -4.87
C LEU A 372 23.64 15.35 -4.56
N SER A 373 24.33 15.16 -3.44
CA SER A 373 25.00 13.89 -3.10
C SER A 373 24.05 12.68 -2.97
N GLN A 374 22.76 12.94 -2.73
CA GLN A 374 21.73 11.91 -2.55
C GLN A 374 21.02 11.51 -3.83
N VAL A 375 21.17 12.29 -4.90
CA VAL A 375 20.65 11.93 -6.21
C VAL A 375 21.64 10.96 -6.83
N LYS A 376 21.18 9.79 -7.26
CA LYS A 376 21.97 8.86 -8.05
C LYS A 376 21.14 8.45 -9.25
N LEU A 377 21.78 8.37 -10.41
CA LEU A 377 21.23 7.68 -11.57
C LEU A 377 20.97 6.24 -11.15
N THR A 378 19.70 5.88 -11.14
CA THR A 378 19.21 4.57 -10.76
C THR A 378 18.59 3.97 -11.99
N HIS A 379 19.37 3.79 -13.07
CA HIS A 379 18.85 3.36 -14.37
C HIS A 379 17.73 2.35 -14.19
N HIS A 380 16.49 2.84 -14.34
CA HIS A 380 15.34 1.98 -14.33
C HIS A 380 15.47 1.18 -15.62
N ASN A 381 15.60 -0.14 -15.50
CA ASN A 381 15.29 -1.02 -16.61
C ASN A 381 13.78 -0.88 -16.88
N LEU A 382 13.39 0.21 -17.57
CA LEU A 382 12.19 0.24 -18.38
C LEU A 382 12.21 -1.04 -19.21
N LYS A 383 11.09 -1.76 -19.20
CA LYS A 383 10.84 -3.00 -19.94
C LYS A 383 11.47 -2.96 -21.33
N ASN A 384 12.73 -3.38 -21.44
CA ASN A 384 13.38 -3.65 -22.71
C ASN A 384 13.61 -5.16 -22.77
N ARG A 385 12.78 -5.83 -23.57
CA ARG A 385 12.82 -7.28 -23.76
C ARG A 385 14.03 -7.62 -24.65
N GLY A 386 15.21 -7.80 -24.01
CA GLY A 386 16.46 -8.31 -24.61
C GLY A 386 17.50 -7.21 -24.93
N LYS A 387 18.83 -7.39 -24.83
CA LYS A 387 19.74 -8.53 -24.58
C LYS A 387 20.81 -8.13 -23.55
N GLN A 388 21.33 -9.12 -22.81
CA GLN A 388 22.38 -9.06 -21.78
C GLN A 388 23.75 -8.55 -22.25
N GLN A 389 24.52 -7.87 -21.38
CA GLN A 389 25.81 -8.35 -20.82
C GLN A 389 26.39 -7.40 -19.74
N MET A 390 27.05 -8.00 -18.74
CA MET A 390 27.60 -7.42 -17.49
C MET A 390 29.01 -6.81 -17.65
N GLN A 391 29.45 -5.94 -16.72
CA GLN A 391 30.56 -6.22 -15.75
C GLN A 391 30.86 -5.08 -14.75
N LEU A 392 31.54 -5.47 -13.65
CA LEU A 392 31.63 -4.92 -12.28
C LEU A 392 32.72 -3.86 -12.00
N HIS A 393 32.54 -3.08 -10.91
CA HIS A 393 33.45 -2.81 -9.74
C HIS A 393 33.36 -1.34 -9.25
N ASP A 394 33.68 -0.91 -8.02
CA ASP A 394 33.65 -1.40 -6.62
C ASP A 394 33.97 -0.17 -5.71
N LYS A 395 33.49 -0.17 -4.45
CA LYS A 395 34.05 0.47 -3.21
C LYS A 395 33.77 1.91 -2.70
N ASP A 396 33.48 1.91 -1.37
CA ASP A 396 33.73 2.82 -0.22
C ASP A 396 33.11 4.25 -0.23
N GLY A 397 32.41 4.78 0.78
CA GLY A 397 32.24 4.50 2.20
C GLY A 397 32.55 5.79 2.99
N LEU A 398 31.63 6.34 3.81
CA LEU A 398 31.91 7.25 4.97
C LEU A 398 30.64 7.73 5.70
N GLN A 399 30.68 7.64 7.04
CA GLN A 399 29.70 8.05 8.06
C GLN A 399 29.76 9.56 8.38
N LEU A 400 28.73 10.12 9.04
CA LEU A 400 28.82 10.96 10.26
C LEU A 400 27.44 11.52 10.74
N ASP A 401 27.11 11.16 11.98
CA ASP A 401 26.47 11.82 13.14
C ASP A 401 25.13 12.61 13.14
N PRO A 402 24.36 12.54 14.26
CA PRO A 402 22.92 12.76 14.33
C PRO A 402 22.55 14.18 14.80
N ILE A 403 21.35 14.64 14.42
CA ILE A 403 20.67 15.77 15.06
C ILE A 403 19.25 15.36 15.45
N SER A 404 18.96 15.63 16.71
CA SER A 404 17.79 15.31 17.52
C SER A 404 16.45 15.85 17.02
N GLU A 405 15.43 15.05 17.34
CA GLU A 405 13.98 15.26 17.41
C GLU A 405 13.39 16.69 17.37
N ALA A 406 12.29 16.82 16.63
CA ALA A 406 11.05 17.44 17.13
C ALA A 406 9.80 17.05 16.29
N GLY A 407 8.79 16.46 16.97
CA GLY A 407 7.37 16.77 16.72
C GLY A 407 6.53 15.92 15.76
N SER A 408 5.93 14.82 16.23
CA SER A 408 4.80 14.15 15.53
C SER A 408 3.61 13.76 16.44
N GLY A 409 3.64 14.10 17.73
CA GLY A 409 2.58 13.71 18.68
C GLY A 409 1.27 14.50 18.55
N ALA A 410 1.30 15.75 18.07
CA ALA A 410 0.16 16.67 18.17
C ALA A 410 -0.93 16.49 17.09
N VAL A 411 -0.67 15.72 16.02
CA VAL A 411 -1.60 15.61 14.87
C VAL A 411 -2.57 14.43 15.02
N GLN A 412 -2.12 13.31 15.61
CA GLN A 412 -2.97 12.13 15.82
C GLN A 412 -4.04 12.35 16.90
N GLU A 413 -3.76 13.12 17.95
CA GLU A 413 -4.76 13.51 18.95
C GLU A 413 -5.88 14.36 18.34
N LYS A 414 -5.55 15.25 17.39
CA LYS A 414 -6.55 16.10 16.72
C LYS A 414 -7.53 15.32 15.83
N LEU A 415 -7.10 14.23 15.19
CA LEU A 415 -7.97 13.43 14.32
C LEU A 415 -8.94 12.54 15.11
N LYS A 416 -8.46 11.92 16.20
CA LYS A 416 -9.34 11.15 17.10
C LYS A 416 -10.35 12.05 17.81
N ALA A 417 -9.91 13.23 18.27
CA ALA A 417 -10.82 14.22 18.86
C ALA A 417 -11.93 14.64 17.89
N ARG A 418 -11.61 14.85 16.60
CA ARG A 418 -12.61 15.22 15.57
C ARG A 418 -13.66 14.15 15.32
N LEU A 419 -13.31 12.86 15.34
CA LEU A 419 -14.27 11.78 15.12
C LEU A 419 -15.22 11.62 16.33
N SER A 420 -14.68 11.69 17.54
CA SER A 420 -15.47 11.69 18.78
C SER A 420 -16.40 12.90 18.86
N GLU A 421 -15.93 14.08 18.46
CA GLU A 421 -16.74 15.31 18.41
C GLU A 421 -17.89 15.21 17.38
N ILE A 422 -17.69 14.51 16.25
CA ILE A 422 -18.76 14.25 15.27
C ILE A 422 -19.81 13.31 15.85
N ILE A 423 -19.40 12.24 16.56
CA ILE A 423 -20.33 11.28 17.17
C ILE A 423 -21.19 11.96 18.24
N GLU A 424 -20.57 12.78 19.10
CA GLU A 424 -21.28 13.53 20.14
C GLU A 424 -22.29 14.51 19.53
N LYS A 425 -21.87 15.28 18.52
CA LYS A 425 -22.77 16.21 17.80
C LYS A 425 -23.92 15.51 17.08
N VAL A 426 -23.70 14.35 16.49
CA VAL A 426 -24.76 13.57 15.82
C VAL A 426 -25.72 12.97 16.85
N ASN A 427 -25.22 12.55 18.02
CA ASN A 427 -26.04 12.02 19.09
C ASN A 427 -26.99 13.07 19.69
N ASP A 428 -26.56 14.32 19.80
CA ASP A 428 -27.34 15.45 20.33
C ASP A 428 -28.45 15.94 19.37
N LEU A 429 -28.32 15.68 18.06
CA LEU A 429 -29.28 16.14 17.06
C LEU A 429 -30.56 15.30 16.99
N PHE A 430 -30.52 14.03 17.42
CA PHE A 430 -31.66 13.11 17.33
C PHE A 430 -32.06 12.57 18.70
N THR A 431 -33.33 12.77 19.07
CA THR A 431 -33.93 12.27 20.32
C THR A 431 -34.83 11.05 20.05
N GLY A 432 -34.78 10.03 20.90
CA GLY A 432 -35.57 8.78 20.78
C GLY A 432 -34.77 7.50 21.02
N GLU A 433 -35.41 6.33 20.91
CA GLU A 433 -34.77 5.00 20.99
C GLU A 433 -34.05 4.67 19.67
N LEU A 434 -32.98 5.41 19.37
CA LEU A 434 -32.11 5.19 18.21
C LEU A 434 -30.70 4.83 18.69
N SER A 435 -30.09 3.78 18.12
CA SER A 435 -28.70 3.45 18.46
C SER A 435 -27.75 4.48 17.85
N GLU A 436 -26.55 4.61 18.41
CA GLU A 436 -25.50 5.49 17.85
C GLU A 436 -25.19 5.14 16.39
N ASN A 437 -25.24 3.84 16.06
CA ASN A 437 -25.01 3.36 14.70
C ASN A 437 -26.13 3.78 13.73
N ASP A 438 -27.39 3.76 14.17
CA ASP A 438 -28.52 4.19 13.33
C ASP A 438 -28.39 5.66 12.94
N LYS A 439 -28.01 6.51 13.90
CA LYS A 439 -27.79 7.95 13.67
C LYS A 439 -26.60 8.20 12.73
N LEU A 440 -25.51 7.46 12.89
CA LEU A 440 -24.32 7.59 12.04
C LEU A 440 -24.58 7.14 10.61
N VAL A 441 -25.24 6.00 10.42
CA VAL A 441 -25.60 5.50 9.08
C VAL A 441 -26.55 6.46 8.40
N TYR A 442 -27.54 7.00 9.12
CA TYR A 442 -28.48 7.96 8.59
C TYR A 442 -27.79 9.23 8.07
N VAL A 443 -26.89 9.83 8.85
CA VAL A 443 -26.19 11.07 8.44
C VAL A 443 -25.17 10.80 7.32
N ASN A 444 -24.29 9.81 7.48
CA ASN A 444 -23.14 9.61 6.60
C ASN A 444 -23.43 8.81 5.34
N ASN A 445 -24.39 7.88 5.37
CA ASN A 445 -24.62 6.99 4.23
C ASN A 445 -25.94 7.33 3.52
N VAL A 446 -26.97 7.75 4.26
CA VAL A 446 -28.28 8.05 3.67
C VAL A 446 -28.35 9.51 3.20
N ILE A 447 -28.22 10.47 4.13
CA ILE A 447 -28.37 11.90 3.80
C ILE A 447 -27.21 12.42 2.97
N LEU A 448 -25.96 12.13 3.36
CA LEU A 448 -24.79 12.53 2.58
C LEU A 448 -24.82 11.92 1.17
N GLY A 449 -25.19 10.64 1.04
CA GLY A 449 -25.34 9.99 -0.25
C GLY A 449 -26.33 10.72 -1.16
N LYS A 450 -27.52 11.06 -0.64
CA LYS A 450 -28.55 11.81 -1.38
C LYS A 450 -28.11 13.22 -1.77
N LEU A 451 -27.35 13.91 -0.92
CA LEU A 451 -26.84 15.24 -1.24
C LEU A 451 -25.74 15.23 -2.29
N LEU A 452 -24.92 14.18 -2.33
CA LEU A 452 -23.89 14.00 -3.35
C LEU A 452 -24.49 13.69 -4.74
N GLU A 453 -25.73 13.22 -4.81
CA GLU A 453 -26.49 13.05 -6.05
C GLU A 453 -27.02 14.39 -6.62
N SER A 454 -27.01 15.49 -5.84
CA SER A 454 -27.52 16.79 -6.27
C SER A 454 -26.53 17.54 -7.15
N GLU A 455 -26.84 17.65 -8.45
CA GLU A 455 -26.04 18.44 -9.39
C GLU A 455 -25.96 19.93 -9.00
N THR A 456 -27.01 20.46 -8.35
CA THR A 456 -27.07 21.84 -7.87
C THR A 456 -26.00 22.08 -6.81
N LEU A 457 -25.92 21.19 -5.81
CA LEU A 457 -24.93 21.29 -4.73
C LEU A 457 -23.50 21.08 -5.23
N VAL A 458 -23.29 20.17 -6.19
CA VAL A 458 -21.98 19.96 -6.82
C VAL A 458 -21.50 21.23 -7.53
N LYS A 459 -22.38 21.90 -8.29
CA LYS A 459 -22.05 23.17 -8.97
C LYS A 459 -21.78 24.30 -7.99
N GLN A 460 -22.55 24.39 -6.90
CA GLN A 460 -22.34 25.41 -5.87
C GLN A 460 -21.05 25.19 -5.08
N ALA A 461 -20.73 23.95 -4.71
CA ALA A 461 -19.51 23.62 -4.01
C ALA A 461 -18.25 23.90 -4.85
N GLY A 462 -18.33 23.72 -6.18
CA GLY A 462 -17.24 24.06 -7.09
C GLY A 462 -17.02 25.56 -7.33
N SER A 463 -18.02 26.40 -7.03
CA SER A 463 -18.01 27.83 -7.36
C SER A 463 -17.97 28.77 -6.16
N ASN A 464 -18.19 28.25 -4.94
CA ASN A 464 -18.34 29.06 -3.72
C ASN A 464 -17.41 28.59 -2.60
N SER A 465 -17.03 29.52 -1.71
CA SER A 465 -16.33 29.15 -0.47
C SER A 465 -17.25 28.35 0.46
N LYS A 466 -16.67 27.61 1.42
CA LYS A 466 -17.45 26.81 2.38
C LYS A 466 -18.48 27.65 3.16
N GLU A 467 -18.14 28.88 3.51
CA GLU A 467 -19.06 29.80 4.22
C GLU A 467 -20.18 30.31 3.31
N GLN A 468 -19.89 30.56 2.04
CA GLN A 468 -20.89 30.94 1.04
C GLN A 468 -21.83 29.78 0.71
N PHE A 469 -21.29 28.56 0.59
CA PHE A 469 -22.05 27.34 0.40
C PHE A 469 -22.95 27.03 1.60
N ALA A 470 -22.43 27.16 2.83
CA ALA A 470 -23.18 26.93 4.05
C ALA A 470 -24.36 27.92 4.24
N ASN A 471 -24.25 29.13 3.69
CA ASN A 471 -25.30 30.15 3.72
C ASN A 471 -26.18 30.14 2.45
N SER A 472 -25.98 29.18 1.54
CA SER A 472 -26.78 29.07 0.33
C SER A 472 -28.21 28.63 0.66
N PRO A 473 -29.24 29.30 0.12
CA PRO A 473 -30.63 28.85 0.27
C PRO A 473 -30.85 27.47 -0.36
N ASP A 474 -30.07 27.13 -1.39
CA ASP A 474 -30.18 25.87 -2.11
C ASP A 474 -29.69 24.67 -1.28
N LEU A 475 -28.71 24.88 -0.39
CA LEU A 475 -28.28 23.83 0.56
C LEU A 475 -29.40 23.45 1.52
N GLY A 476 -30.16 24.43 2.01
CA GLY A 476 -31.29 24.19 2.90
C GLY A 476 -32.44 23.46 2.19
N SER A 477 -32.77 23.84 0.96
CA SER A 477 -33.83 23.18 0.19
C SER A 477 -33.44 21.76 -0.22
N GLU A 478 -32.23 21.55 -0.70
CA GLU A 478 -31.73 20.23 -1.13
C GLU A 478 -31.55 19.28 0.06
N LEU A 479 -31.15 19.80 1.23
CA LEU A 479 -31.16 19.03 2.49
C LEU A 479 -32.57 18.57 2.86
N THR A 480 -33.56 19.46 2.77
CA THR A 480 -34.95 19.13 3.08
C THR A 480 -35.49 18.09 2.09
N GLU A 481 -35.19 18.25 0.81
CA GLU A 481 -35.57 17.31 -0.25
C GLU A 481 -34.88 15.95 -0.08
N ALA A 482 -33.59 15.92 0.25
CA ALA A 482 -32.86 14.69 0.55
C ALA A 482 -33.47 13.94 1.75
N ILE A 483 -33.88 14.66 2.79
CA ILE A 483 -34.57 14.07 3.96
C ILE A 483 -35.92 13.47 3.56
N MET A 484 -36.73 14.18 2.77
CA MET A 484 -38.02 13.69 2.29
C MET A 484 -37.87 12.46 1.39
N ASN A 485 -36.96 12.52 0.41
CA ASN A 485 -36.69 11.42 -0.51
C ASN A 485 -36.13 10.19 0.20
N ALA A 486 -35.28 10.38 1.21
CA ALA A 486 -34.78 9.30 2.05
C ALA A 486 -35.92 8.62 2.85
N LEU A 487 -36.83 9.41 3.41
CA LEU A 487 -37.99 8.90 4.14
C LEU A 487 -38.95 8.14 3.21
N ASP A 488 -39.25 8.69 2.05
CA ASP A 488 -40.15 8.07 1.07
C ASP A 488 -39.58 6.75 0.55
N ALA A 489 -38.29 6.73 0.17
CA ALA A 489 -37.62 5.52 -0.26
C ALA A 489 -37.60 4.46 0.85
N HIS A 490 -37.30 4.87 2.10
CA HIS A 490 -37.31 3.96 3.24
C HIS A 490 -38.71 3.38 3.50
N ASN A 491 -39.75 4.21 3.47
CA ASN A 491 -41.13 3.78 3.65
C ASN A 491 -41.59 2.86 2.52
N GLU A 492 -41.24 3.18 1.28
CA GLU A 492 -41.58 2.37 0.11
C GLU A 492 -40.92 1.00 0.19
N MET A 493 -39.60 0.95 0.41
CA MET A 493 -38.85 -0.31 0.55
C MET A 493 -39.37 -1.15 1.72
N SER A 494 -39.65 -0.52 2.86
CA SER A 494 -40.21 -1.19 4.04
C SER A 494 -41.61 -1.73 3.77
N THR A 495 -42.46 -0.97 3.08
CA THR A 495 -43.82 -1.39 2.72
C THR A 495 -43.79 -2.57 1.75
N GLN A 496 -42.94 -2.51 0.72
CA GLN A 496 -42.75 -3.61 -0.23
C GLN A 496 -42.23 -4.87 0.48
N ALA A 497 -41.24 -4.72 1.36
CA ALA A 497 -40.72 -5.81 2.17
C ALA A 497 -41.79 -6.40 3.10
N LEU A 498 -42.63 -5.58 3.75
CA LEU A 498 -43.67 -6.06 4.67
C LEU A 498 -44.84 -6.75 3.95
N ASN A 499 -45.19 -6.31 2.75
CA ASN A 499 -46.38 -6.78 2.03
C ASN A 499 -46.11 -7.91 1.03
N SER A 500 -44.84 -8.22 0.71
CA SER A 500 -44.48 -9.27 -0.24
C SER A 500 -43.64 -10.35 0.40
N GLU A 501 -44.22 -11.55 0.54
CA GLU A 501 -43.50 -12.72 1.06
C GLU A 501 -42.31 -13.09 0.19
N LYS A 502 -42.39 -12.86 -1.14
CA LYS A 502 -41.27 -13.05 -2.05
C LYS A 502 -40.10 -12.12 -1.72
N ILE A 503 -40.37 -10.85 -1.39
CA ILE A 503 -39.33 -9.89 -1.01
C ILE A 503 -38.77 -10.24 0.36
N LYS A 504 -39.58 -10.66 1.33
CA LYS A 504 -39.08 -11.14 2.63
C LYS A 504 -38.17 -12.35 2.50
N GLN A 505 -38.54 -13.33 1.69
CA GLN A 505 -37.69 -14.50 1.45
C GLN A 505 -36.42 -14.10 0.71
N GLY A 506 -36.48 -13.17 -0.25
CA GLY A 506 -35.30 -12.61 -0.90
C GLY A 506 -34.37 -11.88 0.08
N LEU A 507 -34.91 -11.02 0.94
CA LEU A 507 -34.12 -10.32 1.97
C LEU A 507 -33.53 -11.31 2.98
N LYS A 508 -34.28 -12.33 3.40
CA LYS A 508 -33.79 -13.38 4.29
C LYS A 508 -32.67 -14.19 3.64
N ASP A 509 -32.81 -14.52 2.36
CA ASP A 509 -31.79 -15.22 1.58
C ASP A 509 -30.52 -14.38 1.42
N ILE A 510 -30.67 -13.09 1.11
CA ILE A 510 -29.56 -12.13 1.09
C ILE A 510 -28.89 -12.07 2.45
N LEU A 511 -29.65 -11.92 3.53
CA LEU A 511 -29.07 -11.78 4.86
C LEU A 511 -28.35 -13.05 5.35
N LEU A 512 -28.90 -14.24 5.05
CA LEU A 512 -28.32 -15.51 5.47
C LEU A 512 -27.17 -15.96 4.57
N ASN A 513 -27.25 -15.72 3.27
CA ASN A 513 -26.29 -16.28 2.30
C ASN A 513 -25.29 -15.26 1.74
N HIS A 514 -25.60 -13.96 1.82
CA HIS A 514 -24.82 -12.88 1.19
C HIS A 514 -24.37 -11.79 2.17
N THR A 515 -24.86 -11.79 3.42
CA THR A 515 -24.37 -10.88 4.46
C THR A 515 -23.96 -11.60 5.76
N ASN A 516 -23.87 -12.94 5.74
CA ASN A 516 -23.43 -13.79 6.85
C ASN A 516 -24.07 -13.44 8.22
N LEU A 517 -25.38 -13.15 8.23
CA LEU A 517 -26.11 -12.73 9.43
C LEU A 517 -25.99 -13.78 10.56
N TYR A 518 -25.98 -15.07 10.22
CA TYR A 518 -25.89 -16.14 11.21
C TYR A 518 -24.52 -16.17 11.90
N GLU A 519 -23.44 -16.06 11.14
CA GLU A 519 -22.06 -16.06 11.63
C GLU A 519 -21.80 -14.83 12.50
N ALA A 520 -22.20 -13.64 12.04
CA ALA A 520 -22.05 -12.40 12.79
C ALA A 520 -22.82 -12.42 14.14
N LEU A 521 -24.05 -12.96 14.14
CA LEU A 521 -24.82 -13.12 15.38
C LEU A 521 -24.19 -14.18 16.30
N ARG A 522 -23.63 -15.26 15.74
CA ARG A 522 -22.95 -16.31 16.50
C ARG A 522 -21.67 -15.80 17.16
N GLU A 523 -20.85 -15.03 16.45
CA GLU A 523 -19.63 -14.41 16.99
C GLU A 523 -19.94 -13.44 18.13
N ARG A 524 -21.00 -12.63 17.98
CA ARG A 524 -21.48 -11.75 19.06
C ARG A 524 -22.00 -12.54 20.26
N SER A 525 -22.72 -13.64 20.04
CA SER A 525 -23.18 -14.52 21.12
C SER A 525 -22.05 -15.25 21.85
N THR A 526 -20.88 -15.44 21.23
CA THR A 526 -19.69 -16.00 21.89
C THR A 526 -18.82 -14.93 22.56
N SER A 527 -19.06 -13.65 22.25
CA SER A 527 -18.30 -12.50 22.76
C SER A 527 -19.04 -11.73 23.87
N ALA A 528 -20.34 -11.97 24.04
CA ALA A 528 -21.18 -11.53 25.16
C ALA A 528 -21.31 -12.66 26.18
#